data_AF-A0A6G1FUQ0-F1
#
_entry.id   AF-A0A6G1FUQ0-F1
#
_cell.length_a   1.000
_cell.length_b   1.000
_cell.length_c   1.000
_cell.angle_alpha   90.00
_cell.angle_beta   90.00
_cell.angle_gamma   90.00
#
_symmetry.space_group_name_H-M   'P 1'
#
loop_
_entity.id
_entity.type
_entity.pdbx_description
1 polymer ?
#
loop_
_entity_poly.entity_id
_entity_poly.type
_entity_poly.pdbx_seq_one_letter_code
_entity_poly.pdbx_strand_id
1 'polypeptide(L)'
;MYSHRLVVLGVLATSIYSVQSWCQADNGQRGICMPTSPCARKNGISEPGHCPGPIDYQVPHPSPPSTPQLTPPSPQCCTFGTCTAAGIPGWYQPHSACSGTSHAVLPHAHQSDVFSCTYGTCDSKGGTCQPVDTCDGTSYAEDLCPGPNAIQCCVAKKKKKPTRPECDGSCIVRPRRRDHPYEVVEGNGEWTVGWGHRCSEPKCAEISGCPVPDSTIEALFNSDLHEAERCVTMNTLACVSLTHSQYGALVSVAFKHRLPAIHSVRPPENAEWLHRRRRRHGWAVL
;
A
#
# COMPACT_ATOMS: atom_id res chain seq x y z
N MET A 1 0.08 -58.53 51.08
CA MET A 1 0.21 -58.82 49.64
C MET A 1 -0.45 -57.69 48.87
N TYR A 2 0.30 -56.65 48.49
CA TYR A 2 -0.19 -55.58 47.61
C TYR A 2 0.66 -55.60 46.34
N SER A 3 -0.01 -55.85 45.21
CA SER A 3 0.61 -56.01 43.89
C SER A 3 0.44 -54.70 43.13
N HIS A 4 1.54 -53.94 42.98
CA HIS A 4 1.58 -52.75 42.16
C HIS A 4 1.82 -53.14 40.70
N ARG A 5 0.82 -52.95 39.84
CA ARG A 5 0.97 -53.00 38.38
C ARG A 5 1.39 -51.62 37.88
N LEU A 6 2.66 -51.53 37.46
CA LEU A 6 3.20 -50.38 36.74
C LEU A 6 2.63 -50.39 35.31
N VAL A 7 1.85 -49.38 34.93
CA VAL A 7 1.38 -49.19 33.56
C VAL A 7 2.32 -48.20 32.89
N VAL A 8 3.19 -48.70 32.01
CA VAL A 8 4.08 -47.88 31.18
C VAL A 8 3.28 -47.43 29.95
N LEU A 9 2.82 -46.18 29.97
CA LEU A 9 2.23 -45.52 28.81
C LEU A 9 3.36 -45.11 27.85
N GLY A 10 3.56 -45.89 26.79
CA GLY A 10 4.46 -45.53 25.69
C GLY A 10 3.88 -44.39 24.87
N VAL A 11 4.53 -43.22 24.93
CA VAL A 11 4.22 -42.09 24.05
C VAL A 11 4.80 -42.40 22.66
N LEU A 12 3.94 -42.79 21.72
CA LEU A 12 4.31 -42.88 20.31
C LEU A 12 4.48 -41.46 19.78
N ALA A 13 5.73 -41.05 19.56
CA ALA A 13 6.06 -39.82 18.86
C ALA A 13 5.65 -39.95 17.39
N THR A 14 4.47 -39.44 17.03
CA THR A 14 4.10 -39.25 15.63
C THR A 14 4.98 -38.14 15.05
N SER A 15 5.97 -38.52 14.23
CA SER A 15 6.74 -37.57 13.43
C SER A 15 5.78 -36.86 12.46
N ILE A 16 5.35 -35.66 12.83
CA ILE A 16 4.65 -34.75 11.93
C ILE A 16 5.70 -34.28 10.93
N TYR A 17 5.71 -34.85 9.73
CA TYR A 17 6.52 -34.33 8.63
C TYR A 17 6.03 -32.91 8.35
N SER A 18 6.81 -31.92 8.76
CA SER A 18 6.62 -30.53 8.36
C SER A 18 6.88 -30.48 6.86
N VAL A 19 5.81 -30.50 6.07
CA VAL A 19 5.88 -30.24 4.64
C VAL A 19 6.36 -28.80 4.52
N GLN A 20 7.60 -28.59 4.05
CA GLN A 20 8.08 -27.24 3.77
C GLN A 20 7.14 -26.61 2.74
N SER A 21 6.32 -25.66 3.20
CA SER A 21 5.27 -25.03 2.40
C SER A 21 5.78 -23.85 1.57
N TRP A 22 7.07 -23.56 1.62
CA TRP A 22 7.68 -22.42 0.96
C TRP A 22 8.60 -22.85 -0.19
N CYS A 23 8.76 -21.96 -1.13
CA CYS A 23 9.59 -22.11 -2.32
C CYS A 23 10.37 -20.81 -2.56
N GLN A 24 11.36 -20.85 -3.45
CA GLN A 24 12.08 -19.68 -3.90
C GLN A 24 12.00 -19.59 -5.43
N ALA A 25 11.37 -18.53 -5.91
CA ALA A 25 11.25 -18.17 -7.32
C ALA A 25 12.63 -17.81 -7.91
N ASP A 26 12.72 -17.76 -9.24
CA ASP A 26 13.96 -17.43 -9.97
C ASP A 26 14.51 -16.05 -9.61
N ASN A 27 13.62 -15.10 -9.30
CA ASN A 27 13.99 -13.75 -8.84
C ASN A 27 14.46 -13.71 -7.37
N GLY A 28 14.55 -14.85 -6.70
CA GLY A 28 14.91 -14.96 -5.28
C GLY A 28 13.78 -14.64 -4.30
N GLN A 29 12.58 -14.30 -4.78
CA GLN A 29 11.42 -14.09 -3.93
C GLN A 29 10.94 -15.40 -3.34
N ARG A 30 10.71 -15.41 -2.03
CA ARG A 30 10.13 -16.56 -1.34
C ARG A 30 8.61 -16.58 -1.54
N GLY A 31 8.10 -17.72 -1.97
CA GLY A 31 6.68 -17.96 -2.23
C GLY A 31 6.13 -19.10 -1.37
N ILE A 32 4.88 -19.45 -1.64
CA ILE A 32 4.20 -20.62 -1.05
C ILE A 32 3.93 -21.64 -2.16
N CYS A 33 4.18 -22.91 -1.89
CA CYS A 33 3.82 -23.99 -2.78
C CYS A 33 2.32 -24.23 -2.78
N MET A 34 1.66 -23.92 -3.90
CA MET A 34 0.22 -24.15 -4.07
C MET A 34 -0.16 -24.35 -5.54
N PRO A 35 -1.37 -24.88 -5.83
CA PRO A 35 -1.84 -24.99 -7.20
C PRO A 35 -2.00 -23.62 -7.87
N THR A 36 -1.87 -23.55 -9.20
CA THR A 36 -1.92 -22.32 -10.00
C THR A 36 -3.22 -21.55 -9.83
N SER A 37 -4.38 -22.23 -9.80
CA SER A 37 -5.68 -21.54 -9.71
C SER A 37 -5.86 -20.80 -8.37
N PRO A 38 -5.59 -21.40 -7.20
CA PRO A 38 -5.49 -20.66 -5.93
C PRO A 38 -4.53 -19.49 -5.94
N CYS A 39 -3.36 -19.64 -6.57
CA CYS A 39 -2.38 -18.56 -6.66
C CYS A 39 -2.90 -17.37 -7.48
N ALA A 40 -3.43 -17.65 -8.69
CA ALA A 40 -4.01 -16.63 -9.56
C ALA A 40 -5.19 -15.89 -8.91
N ARG A 41 -6.05 -16.60 -8.16
CA ARG A 41 -7.15 -15.98 -7.39
C ARG A 41 -6.68 -15.01 -6.31
N LYS A 42 -5.41 -15.07 -5.91
CA LYS A 42 -4.78 -14.19 -4.93
C LYS A 42 -3.89 -13.13 -5.58
N ASN A 43 -4.03 -12.92 -6.90
CA ASN A 43 -3.16 -12.08 -7.70
C ASN A 43 -1.67 -12.46 -7.58
N GLY A 44 -1.38 -13.72 -7.26
CA GLY A 44 -0.02 -14.23 -7.22
C GLY A 44 0.47 -14.68 -8.59
N ILE A 45 1.79 -14.69 -8.76
CA ILE A 45 2.49 -15.21 -9.93
C ILE A 45 2.95 -16.62 -9.60
N SER A 46 2.66 -17.60 -10.48
CA SER A 46 3.03 -18.99 -10.26
C SER A 46 4.22 -19.39 -11.14
N GLU A 47 5.29 -19.90 -10.52
CA GLU A 47 6.47 -20.42 -11.21
C GLU A 47 6.60 -21.95 -11.01
N PRO A 48 6.62 -22.76 -12.08
CA PRO A 48 6.75 -24.21 -11.98
C PRO A 48 8.17 -24.64 -11.60
N GLY A 49 8.33 -25.77 -10.91
CA GLY A 49 9.64 -26.39 -10.66
C GLY A 49 10.38 -25.93 -9.39
N HIS A 50 9.82 -24.99 -8.63
CA HIS A 50 10.44 -24.41 -7.43
C HIS A 50 9.99 -25.01 -6.10
N CYS A 51 9.05 -25.97 -6.14
CA CYS A 51 8.46 -26.56 -4.94
C CYS A 51 9.13 -27.88 -4.56
N PRO A 52 9.62 -28.04 -3.32
CA PRO A 52 10.25 -29.28 -2.87
C PRO A 52 9.21 -30.38 -2.70
N GLY A 53 9.41 -31.50 -3.40
CA GLY A 53 8.60 -32.71 -3.24
C GLY A 53 8.41 -33.47 -4.55
N PRO A 54 8.13 -34.78 -4.49
CA PRO A 54 7.67 -35.50 -5.65
C PRO A 54 6.37 -34.85 -6.14
N ILE A 55 6.26 -34.65 -7.45
CA ILE A 55 5.04 -34.20 -8.15
C ILE A 55 3.79 -35.07 -7.86
N ASP A 56 3.96 -36.20 -7.19
CA ASP A 56 2.90 -37.07 -6.68
C ASP A 56 2.33 -36.57 -5.35
N TYR A 57 1.49 -35.52 -5.41
CA TYR A 57 0.36 -35.46 -4.48
C TYR A 57 -0.64 -36.55 -4.89
N GLN A 58 -0.29 -37.82 -4.66
CA GLN A 58 -1.28 -38.89 -4.69
C GLN A 58 -2.12 -38.74 -3.43
N VAL A 59 -3.19 -37.95 -3.54
CA VAL A 59 -4.28 -38.01 -2.58
C VAL A 59 -4.81 -39.45 -2.66
N PRO A 60 -4.78 -40.25 -1.59
CA PRO A 60 -5.38 -41.57 -1.59
C PRO A 60 -6.90 -41.39 -1.57
N HIS A 61 -7.48 -41.10 -2.73
CA HIS A 61 -8.91 -41.18 -2.93
C HIS A 61 -9.22 -42.49 -3.65
N PRO A 62 -9.95 -43.43 -3.01
CA PRO A 62 -10.54 -44.55 -3.74
C PRO A 62 -11.73 -43.99 -4.55
N SER A 63 -11.47 -43.59 -5.80
CA SER A 63 -12.52 -43.25 -6.75
C SER A 63 -12.62 -44.34 -7.82
N PRO A 64 -13.86 -44.67 -8.25
CA PRO A 64 -14.14 -45.80 -9.13
C PRO A 64 -13.55 -45.61 -10.54
N PRO A 65 -13.23 -46.71 -11.24
CA PRO A 65 -12.57 -46.69 -12.53
C PRO A 65 -13.56 -46.30 -13.64
N SER A 66 -13.45 -45.09 -14.21
CA SER A 66 -13.93 -44.79 -15.59
C SER A 66 -13.73 -43.34 -16.07
N THR A 67 -13.29 -42.39 -15.25
CA THR A 67 -13.05 -41.01 -15.74
C THR A 67 -11.58 -40.82 -16.15
N PRO A 68 -11.27 -40.23 -17.33
CA PRO A 68 -9.91 -39.86 -17.69
C PRO A 68 -9.30 -39.01 -16.58
N GLN A 69 -8.29 -39.57 -15.91
CA GLN A 69 -7.65 -38.96 -14.76
C GLN A 69 -6.80 -37.78 -15.27
N LEU A 70 -7.35 -36.57 -15.18
CA LEU A 70 -6.57 -35.34 -15.33
C LEU A 70 -5.48 -35.38 -14.27
N THR A 71 -4.22 -35.48 -14.70
CA THR A 71 -3.07 -35.37 -13.81
C THR A 71 -3.21 -34.08 -13.01
N PRO A 72 -3.22 -34.15 -11.66
CA PRO A 72 -3.34 -32.96 -10.84
C PRO A 72 -2.22 -31.98 -11.20
N PRO A 73 -2.51 -30.67 -11.30
CA PRO A 73 -1.48 -29.70 -11.61
C PRO A 73 -0.41 -29.77 -10.52
N SER A 74 0.85 -29.96 -10.93
CA SER A 74 1.98 -29.94 -10.01
C SER A 74 1.98 -28.63 -9.21
N PRO A 75 2.34 -28.65 -7.92
CA PRO A 75 2.45 -27.43 -7.12
C PRO A 75 3.40 -26.45 -7.82
N GLN A 76 3.01 -25.18 -7.83
CA GLN A 76 3.83 -24.10 -8.35
C GLN A 76 4.20 -23.16 -7.21
N CYS A 77 5.33 -22.49 -7.35
CA CYS A 77 5.74 -21.48 -6.40
C CYS A 77 4.94 -20.20 -6.62
N CYS A 78 4.10 -19.87 -5.65
CA CYS A 78 3.26 -18.67 -5.72
C CYS A 78 3.94 -17.50 -5.01
N THR A 79 4.29 -16.46 -5.77
CA THR A 79 4.81 -15.18 -5.25
C THR A 79 3.74 -14.10 -5.35
N PHE A 80 3.79 -13.09 -4.47
CA PHE A 80 2.71 -12.10 -4.31
C PHE A 80 3.13 -10.66 -4.68
N GLY A 81 4.29 -10.49 -5.32
CA GLY A 81 4.81 -9.20 -5.75
C GLY A 81 5.34 -8.31 -4.61
N THR A 82 5.37 -7.00 -4.86
CA THR A 82 5.91 -5.98 -3.96
C THR A 82 4.84 -5.34 -3.07
N CYS A 83 5.23 -4.88 -1.89
CA CYS A 83 4.37 -4.18 -0.95
C CYS A 83 5.00 -2.86 -0.48
N THR A 84 4.20 -1.97 0.10
CA THR A 84 4.69 -0.77 0.79
C THR A 84 4.06 -0.72 2.17
N ALA A 85 4.87 -0.82 3.23
CA ALA A 85 4.40 -0.67 4.61
C ALA A 85 5.07 0.54 5.25
N ALA A 86 4.27 1.45 5.82
CA ALA A 86 4.74 2.71 6.40
C ALA A 86 5.65 3.54 5.45
N GLY A 87 5.37 3.51 4.14
CA GLY A 87 6.18 4.19 3.13
C GLY A 87 7.48 3.48 2.74
N ILE A 88 7.75 2.30 3.31
CA ILE A 88 8.94 1.49 3.03
C ILE A 88 8.56 0.38 2.04
N PRO A 89 9.19 0.33 0.85
CA PRO A 89 9.01 -0.76 -0.10
C PRO A 89 9.50 -2.11 0.45
N GLY A 90 8.85 -3.20 0.04
CA GLY A 90 9.14 -4.55 0.51
C GLY A 90 8.50 -5.62 -0.38
N TRP A 91 8.50 -6.85 0.11
CA TRP A 91 7.86 -8.00 -0.56
C TRP A 91 6.81 -8.66 0.31
N TYR A 92 5.75 -9.14 -0.33
CA TYR A 92 4.82 -10.06 0.30
C TYR A 92 5.45 -11.44 0.35
N GLN A 93 5.56 -12.00 1.56
CA GLN A 93 6.10 -13.34 1.77
C GLN A 93 5.57 -13.97 3.08
N PRO A 94 5.76 -15.29 3.28
CA PRO A 94 5.42 -15.94 4.53
C PRO A 94 6.09 -15.27 5.75
N HIS A 95 5.42 -15.23 6.90
CA HIS A 95 6.01 -14.66 8.13
C HIS A 95 7.38 -15.28 8.45
N SER A 96 7.46 -16.62 8.39
CA SER A 96 8.68 -17.39 8.62
C SER A 96 9.77 -17.18 7.56
N ALA A 97 9.41 -16.67 6.39
CA ALA A 97 10.33 -16.38 5.30
C ALA A 97 10.94 -14.97 5.39
N CYS A 98 10.31 -14.06 6.15
CA CYS A 98 10.72 -12.67 6.30
C CYS A 98 11.96 -12.55 7.18
N SER A 99 13.08 -12.13 6.59
CA SER A 99 14.31 -11.79 7.32
C SER A 99 14.35 -10.33 7.79
N GLY A 100 13.31 -9.55 7.47
CA GLY A 100 13.17 -8.15 7.86
C GLY A 100 12.03 -7.94 8.87
N THR A 101 11.42 -6.76 8.85
CA THR A 101 10.27 -6.43 9.67
C THR A 101 8.99 -6.83 8.94
N SER A 102 8.24 -7.77 9.52
CA SER A 102 6.93 -8.19 9.02
C SER A 102 5.83 -7.26 9.52
N HIS A 103 4.98 -6.80 8.60
CA HIS A 103 3.79 -6.02 8.87
C HIS A 103 2.55 -6.83 8.47
N ALA A 104 1.56 -6.89 9.36
CA ALA A 104 0.28 -7.49 9.03
C ALA A 104 -0.37 -6.68 7.89
N VAL A 105 -0.82 -7.37 6.84
CA VAL A 105 -1.48 -6.74 5.70
C VAL A 105 -2.95 -6.54 6.04
N LEU A 106 -3.42 -5.28 6.12
CA LEU A 106 -4.84 -4.95 6.28
C LEU A 106 -5.62 -5.22 4.97
N PRO A 107 -6.94 -5.36 5.03
CA PRO A 107 -7.70 -6.61 5.11
C PRO A 107 -7.77 -7.43 3.80
N HIS A 108 -6.92 -7.17 2.78
CA HIS A 108 -6.99 -7.88 1.49
C HIS A 108 -6.18 -9.18 1.41
N ALA A 109 -5.39 -9.52 2.44
CA ALA A 109 -4.67 -10.80 2.49
C ALA A 109 -5.55 -11.88 3.17
N HIS A 110 -6.28 -12.65 2.37
CA HIS A 110 -7.14 -13.76 2.82
C HIS A 110 -6.39 -14.97 3.42
N GLN A 111 -5.16 -14.79 3.92
CA GLN A 111 -4.39 -15.82 4.63
C GLN A 111 -3.67 -15.22 5.83
N SER A 112 -3.71 -15.95 6.94
CA SER A 112 -3.01 -15.64 8.19
C SER A 112 -1.49 -15.60 8.06
N ASP A 113 -0.94 -16.06 6.93
CA ASP A 113 0.47 -16.44 6.83
C ASP A 113 1.27 -15.57 5.86
N VAL A 114 0.64 -14.66 5.10
CA VAL A 114 1.35 -13.75 4.17
C VAL A 114 1.44 -12.34 4.77
N PHE A 115 2.66 -11.83 4.88
CA PHE A 115 2.97 -10.55 5.51
C PHE A 115 3.71 -9.63 4.54
N SER A 116 3.56 -8.33 4.73
CA SER A 116 4.42 -7.33 4.09
C SER A 116 5.77 -7.35 4.82
N CYS A 117 6.83 -7.74 4.14
CA CYS A 117 8.17 -7.78 4.72
C CYS A 117 9.01 -6.62 4.18
N THR A 118 9.45 -5.77 5.09
CA THR A 118 10.31 -4.60 4.80
C THR A 118 11.71 -4.84 5.36
N TYR A 119 12.74 -4.34 4.69
CA TYR A 119 14.14 -4.69 5.00
C TYR A 119 14.96 -3.55 5.63
N GLY A 120 14.29 -2.46 6.00
CA GLY A 120 14.91 -1.33 6.70
C GLY A 120 15.82 -0.46 5.82
N THR A 121 16.81 0.16 6.45
CA THR A 121 17.79 1.04 5.80
C THR A 121 19.16 0.38 5.75
N CYS A 122 19.96 0.77 4.77
CA CYS A 122 21.36 0.38 4.64
C CYS A 122 22.24 1.59 4.99
N ASP A 123 22.45 1.78 6.29
CA ASP A 123 23.05 3.01 6.85
C ASP A 123 24.47 3.28 6.34
N SER A 124 25.24 2.23 6.03
CA SER A 124 26.61 2.33 5.51
C SER A 124 26.70 3.05 4.15
N LYS A 125 25.61 3.11 3.39
CA LYS A 125 25.50 3.85 2.12
C LYS A 125 24.44 4.95 2.15
N GLY A 126 23.68 5.08 3.24
CA GLY A 126 22.60 6.06 3.38
C GLY A 126 21.42 5.80 2.42
N GLY A 127 21.04 4.53 2.25
CA GLY A 127 19.96 4.11 1.36
C GLY A 127 18.85 3.32 2.07
N THR A 128 17.87 2.87 1.28
CA THR A 128 16.77 2.01 1.74
C THR A 128 16.91 0.62 1.11
N CYS A 129 16.71 -0.42 1.91
CA CYS A 129 16.71 -1.80 1.43
C CYS A 129 15.39 -2.12 0.74
N GLN A 130 15.45 -2.33 -0.57
CA GLN A 130 14.26 -2.58 -1.39
C GLN A 130 14.58 -3.49 -2.59
N PRO A 131 13.55 -4.01 -3.27
CA PRO A 131 13.73 -4.78 -4.51
C PRO A 131 14.52 -3.99 -5.56
N VAL A 132 15.42 -4.68 -6.29
CA VAL A 132 16.28 -4.03 -7.32
C VAL A 132 15.45 -3.33 -8.39
N ASP A 133 14.34 -3.94 -8.80
CA ASP A 133 13.42 -3.43 -9.81
C ASP A 133 12.61 -2.22 -9.35
N THR A 134 12.48 -1.98 -8.04
CA THR A 134 11.82 -0.79 -7.49
C THR A 134 12.78 0.35 -7.14
N CYS A 135 14.09 0.17 -7.36
CA CYS A 135 15.10 1.16 -6.98
C CYS A 135 15.19 2.34 -7.97
N ASP A 136 14.63 3.50 -7.61
CA ASP A 136 14.87 4.77 -8.30
C ASP A 136 16.21 5.41 -7.85
N GLY A 137 17.31 4.72 -8.16
CA GLY A 137 18.60 5.03 -7.53
C GLY A 137 19.80 4.34 -8.15
N THR A 138 20.86 4.26 -7.35
CA THR A 138 21.95 3.30 -7.56
C THR A 138 21.73 2.15 -6.58
N SER A 139 21.60 0.94 -7.12
CA SER A 139 21.53 -0.26 -6.30
C SER A 139 22.96 -0.75 -6.00
N TYR A 140 23.22 -1.05 -4.73
CA TYR A 140 24.46 -1.66 -4.28
C TYR A 140 24.15 -3.08 -3.86
N ALA A 141 24.74 -4.03 -4.57
CA ALA A 141 24.65 -5.44 -4.24
C ALA A 141 25.51 -5.79 -3.00
N GLU A 142 25.08 -6.87 -2.34
CA GLU A 142 25.76 -7.67 -1.31
C GLU A 142 25.85 -7.08 0.11
N ASP A 143 25.42 -7.90 1.08
CA ASP A 143 25.49 -7.81 2.55
C ASP A 143 25.10 -6.50 3.24
N LEU A 144 24.59 -5.53 2.48
CA LEU A 144 24.10 -4.26 3.01
C LEU A 144 22.65 -4.32 3.50
N CYS A 145 21.90 -5.31 3.01
CA CYS A 145 20.49 -5.49 3.32
C CYS A 145 20.22 -6.93 3.78
N PRO A 146 19.45 -7.13 4.86
CA PRO A 146 19.03 -8.46 5.24
C PRO A 146 18.10 -9.03 4.17
N GLY A 147 18.28 -10.30 3.80
CA GLY A 147 17.34 -11.02 2.93
C GLY A 147 17.93 -11.53 1.63
N PRO A 148 17.07 -11.84 0.63
CA PRO A 148 17.52 -12.45 -0.61
C PRO A 148 18.29 -11.45 -1.48
N ASN A 149 19.11 -11.96 -2.40
CA ASN A 149 20.02 -11.17 -3.27
C ASN A 149 19.33 -10.10 -4.13
N ALA A 150 18.02 -10.23 -4.32
CA ALA A 150 17.18 -9.29 -5.05
C ALA A 150 16.65 -8.13 -4.17
N ILE A 151 16.95 -8.12 -2.87
CA ILE A 151 16.82 -6.95 -2.01
C ILE A 151 18.20 -6.30 -1.90
N GLN A 152 18.32 -5.09 -2.43
CA GLN A 152 19.58 -4.37 -2.46
C GLN A 152 19.45 -3.02 -1.78
N CYS A 153 20.60 -2.48 -1.39
CA CYS A 153 20.68 -1.14 -0.84
C CYS A 153 20.46 -0.13 -1.97
N CYS A 154 19.28 0.49 -2.00
CA CYS A 154 18.97 1.53 -2.96
C CYS A 154 19.32 2.89 -2.38
N VAL A 155 20.34 3.52 -2.93
CA VAL A 155 20.63 4.93 -2.64
C VAL A 155 19.95 5.76 -3.71
N ALA A 156 18.93 6.51 -3.29
CA ALA A 156 18.25 7.44 -4.18
C ALA A 156 19.29 8.33 -4.86
N LYS A 157 19.17 8.51 -6.19
CA LYS A 157 19.98 9.51 -6.88
C LYS A 157 19.77 10.81 -6.13
N LYS A 158 20.86 11.51 -5.77
CA LYS A 158 20.76 12.91 -5.36
C LYS A 158 20.01 13.58 -6.49
N LYS A 159 18.72 13.86 -6.31
CA LYS A 159 17.96 14.60 -7.30
C LYS A 159 18.77 15.87 -7.44
N LYS A 160 19.35 16.11 -8.63
CA LYS A 160 19.79 17.46 -8.99
C LYS A 160 18.63 18.31 -8.56
N LYS A 161 18.87 19.22 -7.60
CA LYS A 161 17.85 20.14 -7.09
C LYS A 161 17.04 20.53 -8.32
N PRO A 162 15.77 20.13 -8.43
CA PRO A 162 15.06 20.31 -9.69
C PRO A 162 15.21 21.77 -10.05
N THR A 163 15.83 22.08 -11.19
CA THR A 163 15.33 23.20 -11.96
C THR A 163 13.90 22.76 -12.24
N ARG A 164 13.00 23.22 -11.37
CA ARG A 164 11.65 22.70 -11.22
C ARG A 164 11.06 22.60 -12.64
N PRO A 165 10.64 21.41 -13.11
CA PRO A 165 9.61 21.40 -14.14
C PRO A 165 8.45 22.12 -13.48
N GLU A 166 8.19 23.32 -13.98
CA GLU A 166 7.05 24.12 -13.60
C GLU A 166 5.83 23.22 -13.76
N CYS A 167 5.24 22.79 -12.64
CA CYS A 167 3.82 22.58 -12.62
C CYS A 167 3.22 23.95 -12.96
N ASP A 168 3.04 24.21 -14.26
CA ASP A 168 2.01 25.12 -14.71
C ASP A 168 0.75 24.63 -14.00
N GLY A 169 0.25 25.42 -13.06
CA GLY A 169 -0.96 25.13 -12.32
C GLY A 169 -2.21 25.19 -13.20
N SER A 170 -2.15 24.67 -14.44
CA SER A 170 -3.23 24.65 -15.42
C SER A 170 -4.20 23.50 -15.23
N CYS A 171 -3.88 22.47 -14.44
CA CYS A 171 -4.80 21.34 -14.20
C CYS A 171 -5.48 21.35 -12.82
N ILE A 172 -5.03 22.19 -11.88
CA ILE A 172 -5.80 22.50 -10.68
C ILE A 172 -6.32 23.90 -10.89
N VAL A 173 -7.64 24.05 -11.01
CA VAL A 173 -8.31 25.36 -10.97
C VAL A 173 -7.92 26.01 -9.63
N ARG A 174 -6.83 26.78 -9.66
CA ARG A 174 -6.40 27.58 -8.52
C ARG A 174 -7.55 28.52 -8.20
N PRO A 175 -8.16 28.45 -7.01
CA PRO A 175 -9.19 29.42 -6.65
C PRO A 175 -8.58 30.81 -6.83
N ARG A 176 -9.29 31.68 -7.57
CA ARG A 176 -8.85 33.05 -7.83
C ARG A 176 -8.37 33.68 -6.51
N ARG A 177 -7.15 34.21 -6.57
CA ARG A 177 -6.33 34.78 -5.49
C ARG A 177 -7.19 35.59 -4.50
N ARG A 178 -7.00 35.34 -3.20
CA ARG A 178 -6.87 36.47 -2.27
C ARG A 178 -5.44 36.96 -2.44
N ASP A 179 -5.23 38.24 -2.60
CA ASP A 179 -3.97 38.83 -3.07
C ASP A 179 -2.77 38.63 -2.11
N HIS A 180 -2.97 37.98 -0.96
CA HIS A 180 -1.95 37.79 0.07
C HIS A 180 -1.99 36.38 0.70
N PRO A 181 -1.41 35.34 0.07
CA PRO A 181 -1.32 34.00 0.68
C PRO A 181 -0.45 33.96 1.94
N TYR A 182 0.30 35.03 2.22
CA TYR A 182 1.17 35.17 3.38
C TYR A 182 0.50 35.84 4.58
N GLU A 183 -0.72 36.36 4.39
CA GLU A 183 -1.46 37.01 5.45
C GLU A 183 -2.23 35.99 6.28
N VAL A 184 -2.06 36.11 7.58
CA VAL A 184 -2.87 35.39 8.56
C VAL A 184 -4.21 36.13 8.66
N VAL A 185 -5.28 35.49 8.19
CA VAL A 185 -6.62 36.08 8.17
C VAL A 185 -7.53 35.31 9.12
N GLU A 186 -8.27 36.04 9.94
CA GLU A 186 -9.37 35.49 10.71
C GLU A 186 -10.60 35.33 9.79
N GLY A 187 -11.00 34.08 9.54
CA GLY A 187 -12.20 33.73 8.77
C GLY A 187 -13.15 32.91 9.62
N ASN A 188 -14.39 33.36 9.80
CA ASN A 188 -15.42 32.68 10.61
C ASN A 188 -14.96 32.34 12.05
N GLY A 189 -14.06 33.13 12.64
CA GLY A 189 -13.49 32.88 13.97
C GLY A 189 -12.32 31.88 14.00
N GLU A 190 -11.82 31.46 12.84
CA GLU A 190 -10.63 30.61 12.71
C GLU A 190 -9.51 31.36 12.01
N TRP A 191 -8.28 31.19 12.49
CA TRP A 191 -7.09 31.73 11.83
C TRP A 191 -6.67 30.83 10.68
N THR A 192 -6.38 31.43 9.53
CA THR A 192 -5.93 30.70 8.34
C THR A 192 -4.74 31.37 7.68
N VAL A 193 -3.92 30.57 6.99
CA VAL A 193 -2.78 31.05 6.21
C VAL A 193 -2.71 30.33 4.85
N GLY A 194 -1.98 30.86 3.89
CA GLY A 194 -1.75 30.20 2.61
C GLY A 194 -3.02 30.03 1.79
N TRP A 195 -3.25 28.80 1.35
CA TRP A 195 -4.43 28.43 0.56
C TRP A 195 -5.60 27.92 1.44
N GLY A 196 -5.70 28.42 2.67
CA GLY A 196 -6.80 28.10 3.59
C GLY A 196 -6.46 27.06 4.64
N HIS A 197 -5.16 26.85 4.91
CA HIS A 197 -4.68 26.02 6.01
C HIS A 197 -5.25 26.55 7.32
N ARG A 198 -5.87 25.67 8.12
CA ARG A 198 -6.46 26.05 9.40
C ARG A 198 -5.38 25.99 10.47
N CYS A 199 -5.12 27.14 11.08
CA CYS A 199 -4.16 27.22 12.17
C CYS A 199 -4.73 26.59 13.45
N SER A 200 -3.86 25.90 14.17
CA SER A 200 -4.15 25.25 15.45
C SER A 200 -4.05 26.25 16.60
N GLU A 201 -3.18 27.26 16.50
CA GLU A 201 -3.04 28.32 17.49
C GLU A 201 -3.61 29.66 16.99
N PRO A 202 -4.03 30.55 17.91
CA PRO A 202 -4.44 31.90 17.54
C PRO A 202 -3.35 32.62 16.75
N LYS A 203 -3.75 33.29 15.67
CA LYS A 203 -2.85 34.01 14.75
C LYS A 203 -1.76 33.13 14.12
N CYS A 204 -1.96 31.82 14.06
CA CYS A 204 -1.01 30.88 13.46
C CYS A 204 0.37 30.93 14.13
N ALA A 205 0.41 31.07 15.46
CA ALA A 205 1.65 31.18 16.23
C ALA A 205 2.57 29.95 16.09
N GLU A 206 2.02 28.80 15.70
CA GLU A 206 2.75 27.58 15.39
C GLU A 206 3.59 27.67 14.10
N ILE A 207 3.37 28.68 13.27
CA ILE A 207 4.07 28.89 12.00
C ILE A 207 5.10 30.00 12.17
N SER A 208 6.38 29.61 12.21
CA SER A 208 7.48 30.57 12.30
C SER A 208 7.76 31.26 10.97
N GLY A 209 8.00 32.58 11.02
CA GLY A 209 8.37 33.39 9.87
C GLY A 209 7.25 34.33 9.45
N CYS A 210 7.52 35.64 9.48
CA CYS A 210 6.60 36.67 8.99
C CYS A 210 7.40 37.63 8.08
N PRO A 211 7.16 37.63 6.75
CA PRO A 211 6.17 36.82 6.03
C PRO A 211 6.50 35.32 6.04
N VAL A 212 5.48 34.47 5.94
CA VAL A 212 5.65 33.01 5.91
C VAL A 212 6.39 32.61 4.63
N PRO A 213 7.45 31.78 4.69
CA PRO A 213 8.17 31.35 3.49
C PRO A 213 7.30 30.55 2.52
N ASP A 214 7.51 30.73 1.21
CA ASP A 214 6.83 29.95 0.15
C ASP A 214 6.89 28.44 0.38
N SER A 215 8.06 27.94 0.82
CA SER A 215 8.27 26.53 1.11
C SER A 215 7.35 26.04 2.23
N THR A 216 7.07 26.88 3.23
CA THR A 216 6.18 26.56 4.33
C THR A 216 4.72 26.54 3.84
N ILE A 217 4.31 27.53 3.05
CA ILE A 217 2.96 27.57 2.46
C ILE A 217 2.71 26.35 1.54
N GLU A 218 3.70 25.95 0.73
CA GLU A 218 3.63 24.77 -0.12
C GLU A 218 3.57 23.46 0.69
N ALA A 219 4.34 23.35 1.78
CA ALA A 219 4.28 22.19 2.66
C ALA A 219 2.90 22.05 3.34
N LEU A 220 2.33 23.16 3.84
CA LEU A 220 1.00 23.16 4.44
C LEU A 220 -0.09 22.75 3.44
N PHE A 221 -0.02 23.26 2.21
CA PHE A 221 -0.96 22.88 1.17
C PHE A 221 -0.89 21.41 0.80
N ASN A 222 0.31 20.87 0.62
CA ASN A 222 0.48 19.46 0.28
C ASN A 222 -0.02 18.54 1.41
N SER A 223 0.16 18.96 2.66
CA SER A 223 -0.39 18.25 3.83
C SER A 223 -1.93 18.24 3.80
N ASP A 224 -2.55 19.40 3.61
CA ASP A 224 -4.02 19.53 3.55
C ASP A 224 -4.62 18.79 2.33
N LEU A 225 -3.91 18.80 1.20
CA LEU A 225 -4.30 18.08 -0.02
C LEU A 225 -4.27 16.56 0.20
N HIS A 226 -3.23 16.06 0.85
CA HIS A 226 -3.10 14.63 1.15
C HIS A 226 -4.22 14.13 2.07
N GLU A 227 -4.66 14.94 3.03
CA GLU A 227 -5.82 14.62 3.88
C GLU A 227 -7.11 14.54 3.05
N ALA A 228 -7.31 15.47 2.11
CA ALA A 228 -8.45 15.47 1.20
C ALA A 228 -8.44 14.25 0.26
N GLU A 229 -7.29 13.89 -0.31
CA GLU A 229 -7.10 12.69 -1.13
C GLU A 229 -7.44 11.43 -0.35
N ARG A 230 -6.93 11.30 0.88
CA ARG A 230 -7.24 10.18 1.77
C ARG A 230 -8.74 10.09 2.03
N CYS A 231 -9.40 11.21 2.32
CA CYS A 231 -10.84 11.24 2.53
C CYS A 231 -11.61 10.78 1.29
N VAL A 232 -11.25 11.27 0.10
CA VAL A 232 -11.91 10.85 -1.15
C VAL A 232 -11.69 9.36 -1.40
N THR A 233 -10.48 8.85 -1.22
CA THR A 233 -10.15 7.43 -1.45
C THR A 233 -10.90 6.51 -0.49
N MET A 234 -11.03 6.86 0.79
CA MET A 234 -11.75 6.04 1.77
C MET A 234 -13.27 6.04 1.58
N ASN A 235 -13.81 7.09 0.96
CA ASN A 235 -15.26 7.29 0.82
C ASN A 235 -15.80 7.08 -0.59
N THR A 236 -14.93 6.83 -1.56
CA THR A 236 -15.32 6.33 -2.87
C THR A 236 -15.55 4.83 -2.76
N LEU A 237 -16.72 4.35 -3.18
CA LEU A 237 -17.00 2.93 -3.23
C LEU A 237 -15.94 2.24 -4.11
N ALA A 238 -15.50 1.04 -3.72
CA ALA A 238 -14.43 0.28 -4.38
C ALA A 238 -14.62 0.02 -5.88
N CYS A 239 -15.78 0.36 -6.45
CA CYS A 239 -16.13 0.14 -7.85
C CYS A 239 -16.10 1.41 -8.73
N VAL A 240 -15.71 2.57 -8.22
CA VAL A 240 -15.68 3.81 -9.02
C VAL A 240 -14.31 3.98 -9.68
N SER A 241 -14.26 3.90 -11.00
CA SER A 241 -13.09 4.28 -11.80
C SER A 241 -13.21 5.73 -12.26
N LEU A 242 -12.28 6.58 -11.81
CA LEU A 242 -12.22 8.00 -12.17
C LEU A 242 -10.98 8.26 -13.04
N THR A 243 -11.11 9.12 -14.04
CA THR A 243 -9.92 9.67 -14.71
C THR A 243 -9.16 10.59 -13.76
N HIS A 244 -7.88 10.87 -14.05
CA HIS A 244 -7.06 11.74 -13.22
C HIS A 244 -7.71 13.12 -13.00
N SER A 245 -8.30 13.72 -14.04
CA SER A 245 -9.02 15.00 -13.94
C SER A 245 -10.30 14.90 -13.10
N GLN A 246 -11.03 13.79 -13.18
CA GLN A 246 -12.23 13.57 -12.37
C GLN A 246 -11.88 13.40 -10.89
N TYR A 247 -10.81 12.65 -10.59
CA TYR A 247 -10.29 12.51 -9.23
C TYR A 247 -9.82 13.85 -8.68
N GLY A 248 -9.02 14.60 -9.45
CA GLY A 248 -8.55 15.94 -9.05
C GLY A 248 -9.70 16.92 -8.79
N ALA A 249 -10.77 16.89 -9.60
CA ALA A 249 -11.96 17.69 -9.36
C ALA A 249 -12.66 17.30 -8.04
N LEU A 250 -12.76 16.01 -7.74
CA LEU A 250 -13.38 15.52 -6.50
C LEU A 250 -12.56 15.91 -5.27
N VAL A 251 -11.23 15.78 -5.33
CA VAL A 251 -10.31 16.23 -4.28
C VAL A 251 -10.40 17.74 -4.07
N SER A 252 -10.47 18.53 -5.15
CA SER A 252 -10.64 19.99 -5.06
C SER A 252 -11.94 20.38 -4.34
N VAL A 253 -13.03 19.67 -4.61
CA VAL A 253 -14.31 19.87 -3.89
C VAL A 253 -14.15 19.49 -2.41
N ALA A 254 -13.51 18.36 -2.11
CA ALA A 254 -13.28 17.91 -0.73
C ALA A 254 -12.42 18.90 0.06
N PHE A 255 -11.32 19.39 -0.54
CA PHE A 255 -10.44 20.42 0.02
C PHE A 255 -11.21 21.71 0.33
N LYS A 256 -12.02 22.19 -0.63
CA LYS A 256 -12.82 23.41 -0.47
C LYS A 256 -13.83 23.31 0.66
N HIS A 257 -14.48 22.16 0.83
CA HIS A 257 -15.54 21.96 1.80
C HIS A 257 -15.04 21.41 3.15
N ARG A 258 -13.71 21.20 3.29
CA ARG A 258 -13.09 20.61 4.49
C ARG A 258 -13.88 19.41 4.99
N LEU A 259 -14.29 18.51 4.07
CA LEU A 259 -15.20 17.42 4.39
C LEU A 259 -14.56 16.55 5.48
N PRO A 260 -15.07 16.55 6.73
CA PRO A 260 -14.68 15.53 7.68
C PRO A 260 -15.16 14.20 7.09
N ALA A 261 -14.32 13.15 7.17
CA ALA A 261 -14.57 11.79 6.69
C ALA A 261 -16.07 11.50 6.47
N ILE A 262 -16.46 11.19 5.23
CA ILE A 262 -17.85 11.04 4.78
C ILE A 262 -18.48 9.77 5.39
N HIS A 263 -18.72 9.77 6.70
CA HIS A 263 -19.47 8.69 7.35
C HIS A 263 -21.00 8.89 7.25
N SER A 264 -21.47 10.01 6.68
CA SER A 264 -22.92 10.24 6.53
C SER A 264 -23.28 11.31 5.50
N VAL A 265 -22.82 11.18 4.25
CA VAL A 265 -23.60 11.74 3.14
C VAL A 265 -24.55 10.64 2.70
N ARG A 266 -25.75 10.57 3.32
CA ARG A 266 -26.87 9.91 2.65
C ARG A 266 -27.07 10.66 1.32
N PRO A 267 -27.18 9.96 0.18
CA PRO A 267 -27.59 10.64 -1.04
C PRO A 267 -28.93 11.35 -0.75
N PRO A 268 -29.08 12.65 -1.05
CA PRO A 268 -30.37 13.28 -0.93
C PRO A 268 -31.35 12.53 -1.85
N GLU A 269 -32.50 12.09 -1.33
CA GLU A 269 -33.57 11.37 -2.04
C GLU A 269 -34.23 12.19 -3.17
N ASN A 270 -33.65 13.32 -3.54
CA ASN A 270 -34.20 14.31 -4.43
C ASN A 270 -33.06 15.04 -5.12
N ALA A 271 -32.68 14.52 -6.30
CA ALA A 271 -31.73 15.08 -7.26
C ALA A 271 -32.18 16.42 -7.90
N GLU A 272 -32.92 17.26 -7.17
CA GLU A 272 -33.38 18.56 -7.66
C GLU A 272 -32.33 19.67 -7.53
N TRP A 273 -31.29 19.47 -6.70
CA TRP A 273 -30.31 20.52 -6.42
C TRP A 273 -29.31 20.74 -7.58
N LEU A 274 -29.00 19.69 -8.35
CA LEU A 274 -28.12 19.78 -9.52
C LEU A 274 -28.77 20.53 -10.70
N HIS A 275 -30.10 20.58 -10.79
CA HIS A 275 -30.79 21.27 -11.88
C HIS A 275 -31.01 22.77 -11.66
N ARG A 276 -31.10 23.26 -10.40
CA ARG A 276 -31.31 24.70 -10.15
C ARG A 276 -30.06 25.57 -10.35
N ARG A 277 -28.85 25.00 -10.29
CA ARG A 277 -27.61 25.78 -10.54
C ARG A 277 -27.23 25.94 -12.01
N ARG A 278 -27.79 25.15 -12.94
CA ARG A 278 -27.54 25.30 -14.38
C ARG A 278 -28.10 26.59 -14.99
N ARG A 279 -28.97 27.34 -14.30
CA ARG A 279 -29.62 28.54 -14.87
C ARG A 279 -29.08 29.89 -14.38
N ARG A 280 -28.12 29.96 -13.44
CA ARG A 280 -27.69 31.27 -12.90
C ARG A 280 -26.20 31.60 -12.97
N HIS A 281 -25.32 30.63 -13.21
CA HIS A 281 -23.93 30.94 -13.51
C HIS A 281 -23.49 30.02 -14.65
N GLY A 282 -23.18 30.60 -15.80
CA GLY A 282 -22.53 29.88 -16.89
C GLY A 282 -21.16 29.42 -16.43
N TRP A 283 -21.06 28.15 -16.06
CA TRP A 283 -19.78 27.47 -15.93
C TRP A 283 -19.46 26.89 -17.29
N ALA A 284 -18.54 27.55 -18.01
CA ALA A 284 -17.85 26.93 -19.14
C ALA A 284 -16.91 25.86 -18.56
N VAL A 285 -17.09 24.62 -19.02
CA VAL A 285 -16.15 23.54 -18.82
C VAL A 285 -15.20 23.59 -20.02
N LEU A 286 -13.92 23.85 -19.75
CA LEU A 286 -12.79 23.46 -20.59
C LEU A 286 -12.09 22.31 -19.87
#